data_AF-A0A067CD82-F1
#
_entry.id   AF-A0A067CD82-F1
#
_cell.length_a   1.000
_cell.length_b   1.000
_cell.length_c   1.000
_cell.angle_alpha   90.00
_cell.angle_beta   90.00
_cell.angle_gamma   90.00
#
_symmetry.space_group_name_H-M   'P 1'
#
loop_
_entity.id
_entity.type
_entity.pdbx_description
1 polymer ?
#
loop_
_entity_poly.entity_id
_entity_poly.type
_entity_poly.pdbx_seq_one_letter_code
_entity_poly.pdbx_strand_id
1 'polypeptide(L)'
;MVRTSVLGAATTLLLALQAADAMFDSNQVCDARSDICAKKGKVLAPKRDYKIWANGCGTESMGFQVMNDDGVDFSSCCNWHDACYGVCGISKAMCERKFEKCMKDLCANESGVDAQKSCDSMAEIYAMGPKLMGCPAFTKAQKEACTCVDKEKLAAKNRARLEYFVTTHANGLESVDTLLEKYAGKAPVMFYRLLGKYPSALVIKEATKTKESSMFERMKADIAKEDSAVDENIEHIEL
;
A
#
# COMPACT_ATOMS: atom_id res chain seq x y z
N MET A 1 -11.90 -6.75 64.61
CA MET A 1 -12.07 -7.49 63.35
C MET A 1 -12.39 -6.50 62.23
N VAL A 2 -11.40 -6.14 61.42
CA VAL A 2 -11.60 -5.28 60.24
C VAL A 2 -11.67 -6.20 59.02
N ARG A 3 -12.84 -6.27 58.38
CA ARG A 3 -13.01 -6.91 57.07
C ARG A 3 -12.58 -5.90 56.01
N THR A 4 -11.38 -6.07 55.46
CA THR A 4 -10.93 -5.35 54.27
C THR A 4 -11.49 -6.03 53.02
N SER A 5 -12.29 -5.28 52.25
CA SER A 5 -12.82 -5.68 50.94
C SER A 5 -11.70 -5.89 49.92
N VAL A 6 -11.64 -7.08 49.32
CA VAL A 6 -10.84 -7.39 48.13
C VAL A 6 -11.76 -7.34 46.91
N LEU A 7 -12.31 -6.17 46.59
CA LEU A 7 -13.08 -5.94 45.36
C LEU A 7 -12.60 -4.61 44.76
N GLY A 8 -11.52 -4.66 43.97
CA GLY A 8 -11.01 -3.43 43.32
C GLY A 8 -9.84 -3.63 42.35
N ALA A 9 -9.09 -4.74 42.47
CA ALA A 9 -7.91 -4.97 41.63
C ALA A 9 -8.18 -5.77 40.33
N ALA A 10 -9.28 -6.53 40.26
CA ALA A 10 -9.55 -7.41 39.12
C ALA A 10 -10.17 -6.69 37.90
N THR A 11 -10.92 -5.60 38.13
CA THR A 11 -11.61 -4.85 37.07
C THR A 11 -10.70 -3.88 36.31
N THR A 12 -9.68 -3.31 36.98
CA THR A 12 -8.71 -2.40 36.34
C THR A 12 -7.75 -3.13 35.39
N LEU A 13 -7.39 -4.39 35.68
CA LEU A 13 -6.54 -5.20 34.80
C LEU A 13 -7.28 -5.67 33.53
N LEU A 14 -8.59 -5.94 33.62
CA LEU A 14 -9.41 -6.30 32.45
C LEU A 14 -9.60 -5.13 31.46
N LEU A 15 -9.73 -3.90 31.98
CA LEU A 15 -9.82 -2.69 31.15
C LEU A 15 -8.50 -2.36 30.43
N ALA A 16 -7.36 -2.67 31.04
CA ALA A 16 -6.05 -2.48 30.41
C ALA A 16 -5.80 -3.45 29.24
N LEU A 17 -6.29 -4.70 29.33
CA LEU A 17 -6.18 -5.68 28.23
C LEU A 17 -7.06 -5.28 27.03
N GLN A 18 -8.30 -4.83 27.29
CA GLN A 18 -9.20 -4.39 26.21
C GLN A 18 -8.71 -3.14 25.47
N ALA A 19 -7.98 -2.25 26.16
CA ALA A 19 -7.41 -1.06 25.53
C ALA A 19 -6.19 -1.38 24.64
N ALA A 20 -5.39 -2.39 24.98
CA ALA A 20 -4.24 -2.80 24.16
C ALA A 20 -4.67 -3.39 22.80
N ASP A 21 -5.75 -4.18 22.78
CA ASP A 21 -6.28 -4.76 21.55
C ASP A 21 -6.86 -3.69 20.60
N ALA A 22 -7.44 -2.61 21.15
CA ALA A 22 -7.99 -1.50 20.36
C ALA A 22 -6.92 -0.57 19.78
N MET A 23 -5.73 -0.52 20.37
CA MET A 23 -4.59 0.27 19.84
C MET A 23 -3.81 -0.48 18.76
N PHE A 24 -3.95 -1.82 18.66
CA PHE A 24 -3.26 -2.65 17.68
C PHE A 24 -4.09 -2.98 16.42
N ASP A 25 -5.41 -2.77 16.42
CA ASP A 25 -6.24 -2.73 15.20
C ASP A 25 -6.35 -1.31 14.63
N SER A 26 -5.24 -0.56 14.64
CA SER A 26 -5.19 0.85 14.23
C SER A 26 -5.09 1.01 12.72
N ASN A 27 -5.95 0.35 11.94
CA ASN A 27 -6.11 0.73 10.55
C ASN A 27 -7.03 1.96 10.50
N GLN A 28 -6.44 3.12 10.19
CA GLN A 28 -7.16 4.37 10.05
C GLN A 28 -8.35 4.19 9.09
N VAL A 29 -9.58 4.42 9.60
CA VAL A 29 -10.80 4.32 8.81
C VAL A 29 -10.94 5.61 8.00
N CYS A 30 -10.68 5.51 6.69
CA CYS A 30 -10.86 6.61 5.75
C CYS A 30 -12.16 6.39 4.98
N ASP A 31 -13.09 7.34 5.06
CA ASP A 31 -14.28 7.35 4.22
C ASP A 31 -14.05 8.22 2.98
N ALA A 32 -13.33 7.67 2.00
CA ALA A 32 -13.11 8.35 0.73
C ALA A 32 -14.43 8.71 0.02
N ARG A 33 -15.53 7.99 0.27
CA ARG A 33 -16.83 8.33 -0.32
C ARG A 33 -17.36 9.63 0.25
N SER A 34 -17.23 9.87 1.56
CA SER A 34 -17.64 11.13 2.19
C SER A 34 -16.78 12.31 1.72
N ASP A 35 -15.49 12.10 1.50
CA ASP A 35 -14.57 13.14 1.00
C ASP A 35 -14.82 13.54 -0.47
N ILE A 36 -15.32 12.61 -1.28
CA ILE A 36 -15.46 12.79 -2.74
C ILE A 36 -16.91 13.12 -3.12
N CYS A 37 -17.89 12.49 -2.47
CA CYS A 37 -19.30 12.64 -2.79
C CYS A 37 -20.05 13.44 -1.71
N ALA A 38 -20.03 14.76 -1.83
CA ALA A 38 -20.66 15.68 -0.89
C ALA A 38 -22.19 15.51 -0.71
N LYS A 39 -22.89 14.90 -1.68
CA LYS A 39 -24.35 14.71 -1.65
C LYS A 39 -24.74 13.32 -1.15
N LYS A 40 -25.67 13.26 -0.18
CA LYS A 40 -26.32 12.02 0.27
C LYS A 40 -26.96 11.29 -0.94
N GLY A 41 -26.89 9.96 -0.93
CA GLY A 41 -27.42 9.10 -2.00
C GLY A 41 -26.48 8.88 -3.19
N LYS A 42 -25.41 9.68 -3.35
CA LYS A 42 -24.37 9.43 -4.38
C LYS A 42 -23.40 8.35 -3.95
N VAL A 43 -22.90 7.56 -4.90
CA VAL A 43 -21.91 6.51 -4.67
C VAL A 43 -20.70 6.72 -5.58
N LEU A 44 -19.55 6.19 -5.16
CA LEU A 44 -18.36 6.12 -5.99
C LEU A 44 -18.58 5.10 -7.12
N ALA A 45 -18.25 5.50 -8.34
CA ALA A 45 -18.22 4.63 -9.50
C ALA A 45 -16.89 4.81 -10.25
N PRO A 46 -16.36 3.74 -10.88
CA PRO A 46 -15.09 3.82 -11.58
C PRO A 46 -15.20 4.74 -12.80
N LYS A 47 -14.15 5.52 -13.05
CA LYS A 47 -13.94 6.16 -14.35
C LYS A 47 -13.63 5.08 -15.38
N ARG A 48 -14.27 5.13 -16.55
CA ARG A 48 -14.21 4.09 -17.59
C ARG A 48 -12.79 3.77 -18.03
N ASP A 49 -11.99 4.80 -18.28
CA ASP A 49 -10.68 4.76 -18.94
C ASP A 49 -9.52 5.16 -18.02
N TYR A 50 -9.74 5.18 -16.69
CA TYR A 50 -8.67 5.46 -15.74
C TYR A 50 -7.57 4.40 -15.83
N LYS A 51 -6.32 4.84 -15.95
CA LYS A 51 -5.16 3.95 -15.93
C LYS A 51 -4.67 3.85 -14.50
N ILE A 52 -4.72 2.64 -13.94
CA ILE A 52 -4.17 2.39 -12.61
C ILE A 52 -2.65 2.46 -12.74
N TRP A 53 -2.03 3.14 -11.78
CA TRP A 53 -0.59 3.37 -11.80
C TRP A 53 0.00 3.19 -10.42
N ALA A 54 1.31 2.96 -10.37
CA ALA A 54 2.09 2.80 -9.16
C ALA A 54 3.46 3.49 -9.30
N ASN A 55 4.09 3.83 -8.18
CA ASN A 55 5.41 4.47 -8.16
C ASN A 55 6.32 3.91 -7.05
N GLY A 56 6.20 2.62 -6.78
CA GLY A 56 7.00 1.89 -5.79
C GLY A 56 6.67 2.30 -4.36
N CYS A 57 7.62 2.16 -3.45
CA CYS A 57 7.43 2.54 -2.04
C CYS A 57 7.47 4.06 -1.79
N GLY A 58 7.44 4.87 -2.86
CA GLY A 58 7.52 6.34 -2.82
C GLY A 58 8.95 6.89 -2.78
N THR A 59 9.09 8.19 -3.11
CA THR A 59 10.28 9.02 -2.79
C THR A 59 10.10 9.81 -1.49
N GLU A 60 8.87 9.97 -0.98
CA GLU A 60 8.55 10.67 0.27
C GLU A 60 8.69 9.79 1.52
N SER A 61 8.89 8.48 1.34
CA SER A 61 9.36 7.57 2.39
C SER A 61 10.89 7.68 2.56
N MET A 62 11.41 8.91 2.59
CA MET A 62 12.85 9.26 2.61
C MET A 62 13.67 8.58 3.73
N GLY A 63 13.07 7.79 4.61
CA GLY A 63 13.76 7.03 5.65
C GLY A 63 13.94 5.54 5.40
N PHE A 64 13.24 4.91 4.45
CA PHE A 64 13.22 3.43 4.37
C PHE A 64 13.98 2.83 3.17
N GLN A 65 14.20 3.61 2.11
CA GLN A 65 15.08 3.16 1.02
C GLN A 65 16.54 2.96 1.47
N VAL A 66 16.89 3.41 2.68
CA VAL A 66 18.21 3.28 3.31
C VAL A 66 18.50 1.85 3.80
N MET A 67 17.54 0.93 3.73
CA MET A 67 17.70 -0.46 4.21
C MET A 67 17.86 -1.48 3.07
N ASN A 68 18.03 -1.02 1.83
CA ASN A 68 18.07 -1.86 0.64
C ASN A 68 19.46 -2.43 0.30
N ASP A 69 20.53 -2.00 0.97
CA ASP A 69 21.88 -2.47 0.62
C ASP A 69 22.13 -3.93 1.07
N ASP A 70 21.34 -4.45 2.04
CA ASP A 70 21.39 -5.84 2.55
C ASP A 70 19.99 -6.50 2.76
N GLY A 71 18.91 -5.91 2.25
CA GLY A 71 17.52 -6.27 2.61
C GLY A 71 16.62 -6.78 1.46
N VAL A 72 15.46 -7.34 1.82
CA VAL A 72 14.43 -7.82 0.87
C VAL A 72 13.79 -6.64 0.11
N ASP A 73 13.75 -6.73 -1.23
CA ASP A 73 13.10 -5.72 -2.07
C ASP A 73 11.56 -5.80 -2.01
N PHE A 74 10.96 -4.88 -1.25
CA PHE A 74 9.50 -4.74 -1.16
C PHE A 74 8.87 -3.88 -2.27
N SER A 75 9.62 -3.42 -3.26
CA SER A 75 9.11 -2.52 -4.33
C SER A 75 7.91 -3.12 -5.06
N SER A 76 7.92 -4.43 -5.28
CA SER A 76 6.79 -5.15 -5.89
C SER A 76 5.51 -5.07 -5.03
N CYS A 77 5.62 -5.21 -3.71
CA CYS A 77 4.49 -5.09 -2.78
C CYS A 77 3.95 -3.67 -2.72
N CYS A 78 4.84 -2.66 -2.73
CA CYS A 78 4.44 -1.27 -2.78
C CYS A 78 3.70 -0.94 -4.08
N ASN A 79 4.19 -1.43 -5.22
CA ASN A 79 3.47 -1.25 -6.48
C ASN A 79 2.06 -1.85 -6.45
N TRP A 80 1.89 -3.01 -5.83
CA TRP A 80 0.57 -3.64 -5.67
C TRP A 80 -0.33 -2.93 -4.66
N HIS A 81 0.24 -2.22 -3.69
CA HIS A 81 -0.49 -1.38 -2.74
C HIS A 81 -1.03 -0.12 -3.41
N ASP A 82 -0.19 0.60 -4.16
CA ASP A 82 -0.61 1.73 -5.00
C ASP A 82 -1.69 1.32 -6.00
N ALA A 83 -1.47 0.17 -6.67
CA ALA A 83 -2.43 -0.40 -7.60
C ALA A 83 -3.77 -0.70 -6.92
N CYS A 84 -3.74 -1.22 -5.68
CA CYS A 84 -4.95 -1.43 -4.89
C CYS A 84 -5.66 -0.10 -4.62
N TYR A 85 -4.94 0.92 -4.15
CA TYR A 85 -5.48 2.26 -3.91
C TYR A 85 -6.11 2.90 -5.16
N GLY A 86 -5.57 2.61 -6.35
CA GLY A 86 -6.12 3.05 -7.64
C GLY A 86 -7.42 2.33 -8.06
N VAL A 87 -7.87 1.31 -7.34
CA VAL A 87 -9.16 0.66 -7.63
C VAL A 87 -10.30 1.43 -6.97
N CYS A 88 -11.17 2.01 -7.78
CA CYS A 88 -12.29 2.80 -7.28
C CYS A 88 -13.21 1.99 -6.34
N GLY A 89 -13.50 2.54 -5.17
CA GLY A 89 -14.41 1.97 -4.17
C GLY A 89 -13.85 0.77 -3.42
N ILE A 90 -12.56 0.46 -3.58
CA ILE A 90 -11.90 -0.59 -2.82
C ILE A 90 -11.85 -0.23 -1.33
N SER A 91 -11.76 -1.23 -0.46
CA SER A 91 -11.52 -0.98 0.97
C SER A 91 -10.03 -0.76 1.22
N LYS A 92 -9.65 0.36 1.84
CA LYS A 92 -8.27 0.59 2.33
C LYS A 92 -7.79 -0.56 3.20
N ALA A 93 -8.62 -1.03 4.14
CA ALA A 93 -8.31 -2.18 4.99
C ALA A 93 -7.96 -3.44 4.21
N MET A 94 -8.60 -3.66 3.06
CA MET A 94 -8.27 -4.77 2.17
C MET A 94 -6.90 -4.57 1.51
N CYS A 95 -6.58 -3.35 1.08
CA CYS A 95 -5.26 -3.01 0.55
C CYS A 95 -4.15 -3.21 1.60
N GLU A 96 -4.34 -2.76 2.84
CA GLU A 96 -3.33 -2.94 3.89
C GLU A 96 -3.09 -4.41 4.23
N ARG A 97 -4.14 -5.22 4.34
CA ARG A 97 -3.97 -6.66 4.59
C ARG A 97 -3.23 -7.36 3.45
N LYS A 98 -3.44 -6.92 2.21
CA LYS A 98 -2.73 -7.47 1.05
C LYS A 98 -1.28 -7.03 1.00
N PHE A 99 -1.01 -5.78 1.37
CA PHE A 99 0.34 -5.23 1.43
C PHE A 99 1.18 -5.94 2.49
N GLU A 100 0.66 -6.05 3.71
CA GLU A 100 1.31 -6.79 4.80
C GLU A 100 1.55 -8.26 4.41
N LYS A 101 0.54 -8.92 3.83
CA LYS A 101 0.69 -10.30 3.35
C LYS A 101 1.79 -10.42 2.28
N CYS A 102 1.83 -9.51 1.32
CA CYS A 102 2.83 -9.53 0.26
C CYS A 102 4.25 -9.50 0.83
N MET A 103 4.51 -8.64 1.81
CA MET A 103 5.83 -8.54 2.43
C MET A 103 6.19 -9.78 3.23
N LYS A 104 5.25 -10.29 4.04
CA LYS A 104 5.45 -11.54 4.79
C LYS A 104 5.73 -12.72 3.86
N ASP A 105 5.06 -12.78 2.72
CA ASP A 105 5.31 -13.82 1.71
C ASP A 105 6.71 -13.71 1.08
N LEU A 106 7.26 -12.49 0.94
CA LEU A 106 8.64 -12.30 0.50
C LEU A 106 9.63 -12.72 1.59
N CYS A 107 9.42 -12.32 2.85
CA CYS A 107 10.26 -12.68 3.98
C CYS A 107 10.31 -14.19 4.25
N ALA A 108 9.21 -14.91 4.00
CA ALA A 108 9.16 -16.36 4.14
C ALA A 108 10.11 -17.11 3.18
N ASN A 109 10.64 -16.46 2.14
CA ASN A 109 11.61 -17.04 1.21
C ASN A 109 13.07 -16.82 1.64
N GLU A 110 13.32 -16.04 2.70
CA GLU A 110 14.67 -15.78 3.19
C GLU A 110 15.31 -17.03 3.80
N SER A 111 16.58 -17.26 3.48
CA SER A 111 17.34 -18.39 4.02
C SER A 111 17.95 -18.03 5.38
N GLY A 112 17.39 -18.58 6.44
CA GLY A 112 17.93 -18.45 7.80
C GLY A 112 16.97 -17.73 8.73
N VAL A 113 16.85 -18.25 9.95
CA VAL A 113 15.86 -17.81 10.93
C VAL A 113 16.05 -16.33 11.30
N ASP A 114 17.28 -15.86 11.40
CA ASP A 114 17.57 -14.48 11.79
C ASP A 114 17.33 -13.49 10.65
N ALA A 115 17.64 -13.85 9.40
CA ALA A 115 17.32 -13.08 8.21
C ALA A 115 15.79 -12.95 8.04
N GLN A 116 15.07 -14.07 8.19
CA GLN A 116 13.60 -14.08 8.14
C GLN A 116 13.00 -13.17 9.22
N LYS A 117 13.46 -13.27 10.48
CA LYS A 117 12.97 -12.41 11.57
C LYS A 117 13.26 -10.93 11.32
N SER A 118 14.44 -10.62 10.81
CA SER A 118 14.81 -9.25 10.45
C SER A 118 13.87 -8.72 9.36
N CYS A 119 13.66 -9.51 8.30
CA CYS A 119 12.72 -9.16 7.24
C CYS A 119 11.29 -8.97 7.77
N ASP A 120 10.78 -9.89 8.59
CA ASP A 120 9.43 -9.80 9.16
C ASP A 120 9.27 -8.51 10.00
N SER A 121 10.29 -8.14 10.78
CA SER A 121 10.29 -6.90 11.56
C SER A 121 10.20 -5.67 10.64
N MET A 122 10.92 -5.70 9.51
CA MET A 122 10.88 -4.61 8.53
C MET A 122 9.55 -4.56 7.79
N ALA A 123 8.99 -5.71 7.42
CA ALA A 123 7.67 -5.84 6.81
C ALA A 123 6.57 -5.25 7.70
N GLU A 124 6.66 -5.47 9.01
CA GLU A 124 5.73 -4.89 9.99
C GLU A 124 5.82 -3.37 10.02
N ILE A 125 7.03 -2.80 10.06
CA ILE A 125 7.21 -1.33 10.06
C ILE A 125 6.67 -0.72 8.77
N TYR A 126 6.95 -1.32 7.61
CA TYR A 126 6.38 -0.89 6.35
C TYR A 126 4.85 -0.93 6.37
N ALA A 127 4.25 -2.02 6.85
CA ALA A 127 2.80 -2.17 6.90
C ALA A 127 2.13 -1.19 7.89
N MET A 128 2.83 -0.74 8.93
CA MET A 128 2.33 0.27 9.87
C MET A 128 2.12 1.65 9.22
N GLY A 129 3.03 2.06 8.33
CA GLY A 129 2.98 3.40 7.72
C GLY A 129 1.63 3.72 7.08
N PRO A 130 1.18 2.97 6.07
CA PRO A 130 -0.12 3.16 5.45
C PRO A 130 -1.31 2.94 6.41
N LYS A 131 -1.23 2.00 7.36
CA LYS A 131 -2.30 1.80 8.36
C LYS A 131 -2.56 3.07 9.18
N LEU A 132 -1.50 3.76 9.59
CA LEU A 132 -1.59 4.95 10.46
C LEU A 132 -1.75 6.27 9.69
N MET A 133 -1.11 6.41 8.53
CA MET A 133 -0.99 7.68 7.80
C MET A 133 -1.44 7.61 6.34
N GLY A 134 -2.05 6.50 5.92
CA GLY A 134 -2.38 6.26 4.51
C GLY A 134 -3.64 6.96 3.99
N CYS A 135 -4.49 7.58 4.84
CA CYS A 135 -5.73 8.20 4.36
C CYS A 135 -5.53 9.24 3.25
N PRO A 136 -4.60 10.21 3.35
CA PRO A 136 -4.44 11.22 2.30
C PRO A 136 -4.08 10.60 0.94
N ALA A 137 -3.15 9.64 0.93
CA ALA A 137 -2.76 8.92 -0.28
C ALA A 137 -3.91 8.09 -0.84
N PHE A 138 -4.63 7.36 0.03
CA PHE A 138 -5.80 6.57 -0.35
C PHE A 138 -6.90 7.45 -0.96
N THR A 139 -7.32 8.51 -0.27
CA THR A 139 -8.36 9.43 -0.73
C THR A 139 -7.94 10.13 -2.04
N LYS A 140 -6.66 10.48 -2.20
CA LYS A 140 -6.14 11.05 -3.46
C LYS A 140 -6.28 10.04 -4.61
N ALA A 141 -5.83 8.80 -4.44
CA ALA A 141 -5.98 7.76 -5.44
C ALA A 141 -7.46 7.49 -5.79
N GLN A 142 -8.33 7.48 -4.79
CA GLN A 142 -9.78 7.35 -5.00
C GLN A 142 -10.37 8.53 -5.78
N LYS A 143 -9.93 9.77 -5.55
CA LYS A 143 -10.33 10.96 -6.35
C LYS A 143 -9.92 10.83 -7.81
N GLU A 144 -8.75 10.25 -8.07
CA GLU A 144 -8.27 10.00 -9.42
C GLU A 144 -9.06 8.89 -10.11
N ALA A 145 -9.38 7.80 -9.40
CA ALA A 145 -10.03 6.61 -9.96
C ALA A 145 -11.57 6.71 -10.07
N CYS A 146 -12.20 7.48 -9.19
CA CYS A 146 -13.66 7.49 -9.02
C CYS A 146 -14.35 8.76 -9.54
N THR A 147 -15.64 8.62 -9.82
CA THR A 147 -16.59 9.72 -9.99
C THR A 147 -17.83 9.47 -9.14
N CYS A 148 -18.55 10.52 -8.76
CA CYS A 148 -19.79 10.42 -8.00
C CYS A 148 -21.01 10.32 -8.90
N VAL A 149 -21.79 9.26 -8.72
CA VAL A 149 -23.00 9.00 -9.51
C VAL A 149 -24.18 8.64 -8.62
N ASP A 150 -25.39 8.67 -9.19
CA ASP A 150 -26.57 8.07 -8.56
C ASP A 150 -26.39 6.54 -8.44
N LYS A 151 -26.95 5.93 -7.38
CA LYS A 151 -26.77 4.50 -7.09
C LYS A 151 -27.20 3.61 -8.25
N GLU A 152 -28.24 4.01 -8.97
CA GLU A 152 -28.82 3.30 -10.10
C GLU A 152 -27.85 3.25 -11.30
N LYS A 153 -26.93 4.21 -11.40
CA LYS A 153 -25.93 4.29 -12.48
C LYS A 153 -24.69 3.44 -12.20
N LEU A 154 -24.50 2.94 -10.97
CA LEU A 154 -23.30 2.21 -10.58
C LEU A 154 -23.08 0.95 -11.42
N ALA A 155 -24.13 0.16 -11.66
CA ALA A 155 -24.05 -1.06 -12.45
C ALA A 155 -23.59 -0.76 -13.90
N ALA A 156 -24.17 0.25 -14.53
CA ALA A 156 -23.78 0.69 -15.87
C ALA A 156 -22.33 1.20 -15.93
N LYS A 157 -21.87 1.93 -14.90
CA LYS A 157 -20.47 2.39 -14.81
C LYS A 157 -19.49 1.24 -14.62
N ASN A 158 -19.81 0.26 -13.78
CA ASN A 158 -19.00 -0.94 -13.60
C ASN A 158 -18.91 -1.75 -14.90
N ARG A 159 -20.03 -1.94 -15.60
CA ARG A 159 -20.06 -2.59 -16.92
C ARG A 159 -19.17 -1.88 -17.92
N ALA A 160 -19.35 -0.57 -18.10
CA ALA A 160 -18.55 0.21 -19.06
C ALA A 160 -17.05 0.16 -18.77
N ARG A 161 -16.66 0.19 -17.48
CA ARG A 161 -15.26 0.02 -17.08
C ARG A 161 -14.74 -1.39 -17.39
N LEU A 162 -15.54 -2.42 -17.12
CA LEU A 162 -15.15 -3.80 -17.40
C LEU A 162 -14.99 -4.04 -18.91
N GLU A 163 -15.96 -3.62 -19.73
CA GLU A 163 -15.89 -3.70 -21.19
C GLU A 163 -14.63 -3.01 -21.74
N TYR A 164 -14.32 -1.81 -21.25
CA TYR A 164 -13.09 -1.12 -21.61
C TYR A 164 -11.85 -1.93 -21.23
N PHE A 165 -11.80 -2.46 -20.01
CA PHE A 165 -10.67 -3.27 -19.54
C PHE A 165 -10.47 -4.53 -20.38
N VAL A 166 -11.57 -5.27 -20.67
CA VAL A 166 -11.51 -6.51 -21.46
C VAL A 166 -10.98 -6.22 -22.86
N THR A 167 -11.53 -5.20 -23.52
CA THR A 167 -11.15 -4.81 -24.88
C THR A 167 -9.69 -4.36 -24.96
N THR A 168 -9.17 -3.72 -23.91
CA THR A 168 -7.83 -3.13 -23.93
C THR A 168 -6.74 -4.09 -23.46
N HIS A 169 -7.04 -5.01 -22.53
CA HIS A 169 -6.01 -5.76 -21.81
C HIS A 169 -6.23 -7.28 -21.75
N ALA A 170 -7.43 -7.79 -22.03
CA ALA A 170 -7.79 -9.16 -21.68
C ALA A 170 -8.46 -9.94 -22.83
N ASN A 171 -7.68 -10.24 -23.88
CA ASN A 171 -8.10 -11.16 -24.93
C ASN A 171 -8.36 -12.56 -24.34
N GLY A 172 -9.54 -13.14 -24.66
CA GLY A 172 -9.92 -14.49 -24.19
C GLY A 172 -10.44 -14.57 -22.75
N LEU A 173 -10.85 -13.46 -22.14
CA LEU A 173 -11.50 -13.48 -20.83
C LEU A 173 -12.94 -14.02 -20.89
N GLU A 174 -13.43 -14.53 -19.75
CA GLU A 174 -14.87 -14.80 -19.52
C GLU A 174 -15.73 -13.59 -19.95
N SER A 175 -16.98 -13.85 -20.35
CA SER A 175 -17.88 -12.78 -20.77
C SER A 175 -18.08 -11.72 -19.68
N VAL A 176 -18.29 -10.48 -20.11
CA VAL A 176 -18.55 -9.34 -19.21
C VAL A 176 -19.72 -9.64 -18.27
N ASP A 177 -20.78 -10.28 -18.78
CA ASP A 177 -21.97 -10.64 -18.01
C ASP A 177 -21.64 -11.65 -16.91
N THR A 178 -20.92 -12.72 -17.26
CA THR A 178 -20.50 -13.75 -16.30
C THR A 178 -19.66 -13.17 -15.16
N LEU A 179 -18.74 -12.26 -15.46
CA LEU A 179 -17.92 -11.60 -14.45
C LEU A 179 -18.74 -10.68 -13.54
N LEU A 180 -19.68 -9.91 -14.10
CA LEU A 180 -20.54 -9.03 -13.30
C LEU A 180 -21.46 -9.82 -12.37
N GLU A 181 -21.97 -10.96 -12.80
CA GLU A 181 -22.77 -11.87 -11.96
C GLU A 181 -21.93 -12.47 -10.84
N LYS A 182 -20.76 -13.04 -11.16
CA LYS A 182 -19.83 -13.64 -10.19
C LYS A 182 -19.39 -12.67 -9.10
N TYR A 183 -19.30 -11.38 -9.43
CA TYR A 183 -18.86 -10.31 -8.54
C TYR A 183 -19.96 -9.30 -8.20
N ALA A 184 -21.23 -9.73 -8.20
CA ALA A 184 -22.35 -8.87 -7.79
C ALA A 184 -22.08 -8.23 -6.41
N GLY A 185 -22.14 -6.89 -6.35
CA GLY A 185 -21.82 -6.10 -5.15
C GLY A 185 -20.34 -6.06 -4.75
N LYS A 186 -19.43 -6.72 -5.49
CA LYS A 186 -18.00 -6.83 -5.20
C LYS A 186 -17.12 -6.36 -6.38
N ALA A 187 -17.63 -5.43 -7.18
CA ALA A 187 -16.93 -4.91 -8.37
C ALA A 187 -15.51 -4.37 -8.09
N PRO A 188 -15.22 -3.64 -6.98
CA PRO A 188 -13.84 -3.24 -6.68
C PRO A 188 -12.90 -4.44 -6.53
N VAL A 189 -13.33 -5.50 -5.84
CA VAL A 189 -12.54 -6.73 -5.69
C VAL A 189 -12.33 -7.43 -7.04
N MET A 190 -13.34 -7.41 -7.91
CA MET A 190 -13.22 -7.92 -9.28
C MET A 190 -12.13 -7.19 -10.06
N PHE A 191 -12.16 -5.85 -10.08
CA PHE A 191 -11.16 -5.06 -10.80
C PHE A 191 -9.75 -5.27 -10.27
N TYR A 192 -9.58 -5.37 -8.95
CA TYR A 192 -8.28 -5.69 -8.35
C TYR A 192 -7.78 -7.08 -8.79
N ARG A 193 -8.64 -8.10 -8.81
CA ARG A 193 -8.27 -9.46 -9.26
C ARG A 193 -7.95 -9.51 -10.76
N LEU A 194 -8.69 -8.77 -11.58
CA LEU A 194 -8.41 -8.64 -13.00
C LEU A 194 -7.05 -7.99 -13.23
N LEU A 195 -6.72 -6.94 -12.47
CA LEU A 195 -5.39 -6.34 -12.52
C LEU A 195 -4.29 -7.36 -12.17
N GLY A 196 -4.51 -8.18 -11.13
CA GLY A 196 -3.64 -9.31 -10.78
C GLY A 196 -3.42 -10.32 -11.92
N LYS A 197 -4.47 -10.62 -12.69
CA LYS A 197 -4.41 -11.55 -13.82
C LYS A 197 -3.76 -10.92 -15.07
N TYR A 198 -3.89 -9.61 -15.23
CA TYR A 198 -3.37 -8.85 -16.37
C TYR A 198 -2.46 -7.72 -15.88
N PRO A 199 -1.27 -8.03 -15.34
CA PRO A 199 -0.38 -7.04 -14.74
C PRO A 199 0.13 -5.98 -15.73
N SER A 200 0.10 -6.26 -17.04
CA SER A 200 0.40 -5.28 -18.09
C SER A 200 -0.58 -4.09 -18.14
N ALA A 201 -1.73 -4.19 -17.47
CA ALA A 201 -2.67 -3.07 -17.32
C ALA A 201 -2.25 -2.07 -16.21
N LEU A 202 -1.25 -2.41 -15.38
CA LEU A 202 -0.69 -1.52 -14.37
C LEU A 202 0.42 -0.66 -14.99
N VAL A 203 0.30 0.66 -14.84
CA VAL A 203 1.33 1.60 -15.29
C VAL A 203 2.32 1.88 -14.15
N ILE A 204 3.55 1.39 -14.26
CA ILE A 204 4.62 1.77 -13.33
C ILE A 204 5.19 3.11 -13.78
N LYS A 205 5.08 4.14 -12.93
CA LYS A 205 5.75 5.41 -13.12
C LYS A 205 7.11 5.35 -12.44
N GLU A 206 8.16 5.67 -13.17
CA GLU A 206 9.48 5.85 -12.57
C GLU A 206 9.43 6.98 -11.54
N ALA A 207 10.20 6.85 -10.47
CA ALA A 207 10.34 7.89 -9.47
C ALA A 207 10.87 9.18 -10.14
N THR A 208 10.06 10.24 -10.14
CA THR A 208 10.53 11.56 -10.57
C THR A 208 11.70 11.97 -9.68
N LYS A 209 12.91 12.11 -10.26
CA LYS A 209 14.08 12.61 -9.52
C LYS A 209 13.78 14.02 -8.99
N THR A 210 13.52 14.12 -7.69
CA THR A 210 13.33 15.41 -7.02
C THR A 210 14.68 16.12 -6.90
N LYS A 211 14.69 17.46 -6.79
CA LYS A 211 15.93 18.22 -6.53
C LYS A 211 16.68 17.70 -5.30
N GLU A 212 15.96 17.28 -4.27
CA GLU A 212 16.53 16.67 -3.05
C GLU A 212 17.20 15.32 -3.34
N SER A 213 16.56 14.41 -4.08
CA SER A 213 17.20 13.16 -4.50
C SER A 213 18.46 13.41 -5.34
N SER A 214 18.44 14.42 -6.21
CA SER A 214 19.62 14.81 -7.00
C SER A 214 20.74 15.42 -6.17
N MET A 215 20.41 16.05 -5.03
CA MET A 215 21.38 16.61 -4.10
C MET A 215 22.00 15.51 -3.25
N PHE A 216 21.19 14.56 -2.76
CA PHE A 216 21.66 13.43 -1.98
C PHE A 216 22.56 12.50 -2.81
N GLU A 217 22.23 12.26 -4.08
CA GLU A 217 23.09 11.50 -5.00
C GLU A 217 24.43 12.21 -5.28
N ARG A 218 24.43 13.54 -5.39
CA ARG A 218 25.69 14.30 -5.51
C ARG A 218 26.52 14.19 -4.23
N MET A 219 25.89 14.30 -3.07
CA MET A 219 26.56 14.17 -1.77
C MET A 219 27.15 12.77 -1.58
N LYS A 220 26.42 11.71 -1.94
CA LYS A 220 26.93 10.34 -1.95
C LYS A 220 28.13 10.18 -2.88
N ALA A 221 28.06 10.76 -4.09
CA ALA A 221 29.16 10.70 -5.05
C ALA A 221 30.39 11.50 -4.59
N ASP A 222 30.20 12.58 -3.86
CA ASP A 222 31.30 13.38 -3.30
C ASP A 222 31.96 12.67 -2.10
N ILE A 223 31.17 12.04 -1.22
CA ILE A 223 31.68 11.18 -0.12
C ILE A 223 32.47 10.00 -0.69
N ALA A 224 31.95 9.31 -1.71
CA ALA A 224 32.65 8.18 -2.33
C ALA A 224 33.98 8.60 -3.00
N LYS A 225 34.07 9.84 -3.48
CA LYS A 225 35.32 10.40 -4.00
C LYS A 225 36.31 10.75 -2.90
N GLU A 226 35.84 11.29 -1.78
CA GLU A 226 36.68 11.54 -0.61
C GLU A 226 37.23 10.23 -0.04
N ASP A 227 36.41 9.19 0.11
CA ASP A 227 36.85 7.87 0.57
C ASP A 227 37.90 7.24 -0.36
N SER A 228 37.75 7.41 -1.69
CA SER A 228 38.75 6.94 -2.66
C SER A 228 40.07 7.73 -2.62
N ALA A 229 40.05 8.99 -2.19
CA ALA A 229 41.24 9.82 -2.06
C ALA A 229 41.98 9.61 -0.73
N VAL A 230 41.32 9.06 0.30
CA VAL A 230 41.97 8.64 1.55
C VAL A 230 42.75 7.34 1.35
N ASP A 231 42.25 6.40 0.55
CA ASP A 231 42.91 5.11 0.30
C ASP A 231 44.22 5.28 -0.50
N GLU A 232 44.29 6.23 -1.45
CA GLU A 232 45.51 6.54 -2.21
C GLU A 232 46.62 7.21 -1.36
N ASN A 233 46.31 7.73 -0.16
CA ASN A 233 47.29 8.40 0.72
C ASN A 233 47.88 7.49 1.81
N ILE A 234 47.47 6.22 1.91
CA ILE A 234 47.96 5.28 2.94
C ILE A 234 49.14 4.41 2.45
N GLU A 235 49.48 4.40 1.15
CA GLU A 235 50.64 3.66 0.61
C GLU A 235 52.01 4.39 0.72
N HIS A 236 52.09 5.55 1.39
CA HIS A 236 53.34 6.34 1.44
C HIS A 236 53.87 6.68 2.84
N ILE A 237 53.58 5.87 3.86
CA ILE A 237 54.31 5.94 5.13
C ILE A 237 54.90 4.56 5.47
N GLU A 238 56.05 4.25 4.88
CA GLU A 238 57.00 3.27 5.44
C GLU A 238 58.16 4.01 6.14
N LEU A 239 58.30 3.69 7.45
CA LEU A 239 59.44 3.85 8.38
C LEU A 239 60.06 5.24 8.61
#